data_AF-K0SYG8-F1
#
_entry.id   AF-K0SYG8-F1
#
_cell.length_a   1.000
_cell.length_b   1.000
_cell.length_c   1.000
_cell.angle_alpha   90.00
_cell.angle_beta   90.00
_cell.angle_gamma   90.00
#
_symmetry.space_group_name_H-M   'P 1'
#
loop_
_entity.id
_entity.type
_entity.pdbx_description
1 polymer ?
#
loop_
_entity_poly.entity_id
_entity_poly.type
_entity_poly.pdbx_seq_one_letter_code
_entity_poly.pdbx_strand_id
1 'polypeptide(L)'
;MVAWTWAAAGSAAFLLLVFVVILPVYTLFLALLTIARSYCYNKWAQAEDESASASASSSCRSGNNLYTSLFQGRVFHIRHQPTVHSFKYPLYFSVVDLNEASDLWASVLPLGASRHESTREKLWPLSTLMRLRDIDHMKNGEGIPDGARRNLSLVERLYNLLHERTNGKFDLRPTLRQDGGHRHKIVLVTHLMYYGYCFNPVSFYFVVKTSANDQEEDEIEAIVVEVSNTPWNEMSIYVLHPNSIDILEHAV
;
A
#
# COMPACT_ATOMS: atom_id res chain seq x y z
N MET A 1 13.21 46.42 -33.47
CA MET A 1 12.36 45.28 -33.87
C MET A 1 13.15 44.00 -34.15
N VAL A 2 14.31 44.05 -34.83
CA VAL A 2 15.07 42.84 -35.24
C VAL A 2 15.65 42.02 -34.07
N ALA A 3 16.10 42.64 -32.98
CA ALA A 3 16.66 41.88 -31.84
C ALA A 3 15.64 40.96 -31.13
N TRP A 4 14.37 41.35 -31.12
CA TRP A 4 13.29 40.58 -30.49
C TRP A 4 12.91 39.34 -31.30
N THR A 5 13.03 39.38 -32.62
CA THR A 5 12.72 38.22 -33.49
C THR A 5 13.77 37.13 -33.37
N TRP A 6 15.04 37.48 -33.17
CA TRP A 6 16.12 36.50 -32.94
C TRP A 6 16.02 35.84 -31.57
N ALA A 7 15.67 36.60 -30.53
CA ALA A 7 15.43 36.05 -29.19
C ALA A 7 14.24 35.07 -29.19
N ALA A 8 13.12 35.44 -29.82
CA ALA A 8 11.95 34.58 -29.93
C ALA A 8 12.22 33.30 -30.74
N ALA A 9 12.95 33.40 -31.85
CA ALA A 9 13.36 32.24 -32.65
C ALA A 9 14.31 31.31 -31.89
N GLY A 10 15.26 31.87 -31.13
CA GLY A 10 16.16 31.09 -30.26
C GLY A 10 15.41 30.34 -29.16
N SER A 11 14.44 30.99 -28.50
CA SER A 11 13.59 30.35 -27.49
C SER A 11 12.71 29.24 -28.09
N ALA A 12 12.14 29.44 -29.28
CA ALA A 12 11.34 28.42 -29.96
C ALA A 12 12.18 27.19 -30.37
N ALA A 13 13.40 27.41 -30.87
CA ALA A 13 14.33 26.34 -31.21
C ALA A 13 14.78 25.55 -29.96
N PHE A 14 15.03 26.25 -28.85
CA PHE A 14 15.35 25.61 -27.57
C PHE A 14 14.18 24.77 -27.05
N LEU A 15 12.95 25.27 -27.09
CA LEU A 15 11.77 24.51 -26.69
C LEU A 15 11.56 23.28 -27.58
N LEU A 16 11.75 23.39 -28.90
CA LEU A 16 11.70 22.24 -29.81
C LEU A 16 12.76 21.19 -29.47
N LEU A 17 14.00 21.60 -29.22
CA LEU A 17 15.06 20.68 -28.80
C LEU A 17 14.69 19.94 -27.50
N VAL A 18 14.20 20.67 -26.50
CA VAL A 18 13.83 20.09 -25.20
C VAL A 18 12.66 19.13 -25.33
N PHE A 19 11.55 19.54 -25.95
CA PHE A 19 10.31 18.76 -25.96
C PHE A 19 10.26 17.66 -27.03
N VAL A 20 10.95 17.84 -28.17
CA VAL A 20 10.91 16.88 -29.29
C VAL A 20 12.08 15.91 -29.26
N VAL A 21 13.22 16.30 -28.67
CA VAL A 21 14.43 15.48 -28.68
C VAL A 21 14.81 15.02 -27.27
N ILE A 22 15.08 15.95 -26.36
CA ILE A 22 15.64 15.60 -25.05
C ILE A 22 14.63 14.81 -24.21
N LEU A 23 13.39 15.29 -24.09
CA LEU A 23 12.37 14.68 -23.26
C LEU A 23 11.98 13.27 -23.77
N PRO A 24 11.74 13.03 -25.08
CA PRO A 24 11.50 11.69 -25.60
C PRO A 24 12.68 10.74 -25.42
N VAL A 25 13.91 11.17 -25.70
CA VAL A 25 15.12 10.35 -25.50
C VAL A 25 15.29 9.97 -24.03
N TYR A 26 15.05 10.92 -23.12
CA TYR A 26 15.10 10.67 -21.68
C TYR A 26 14.02 9.67 -21.24
N THR A 27 12.79 9.80 -21.74
CA THR A 27 11.71 8.83 -21.43
C THR A 27 12.01 7.44 -21.98
N LEU A 28 12.59 7.34 -23.18
CA LEU A 28 12.99 6.06 -23.77
C LEU A 28 14.13 5.42 -22.97
N PHE A 29 15.10 6.22 -22.54
CA PHE A 29 16.19 5.77 -21.68
C PHE A 29 15.69 5.23 -20.34
N LEU A 30 14.78 5.94 -19.66
CA LEU A 30 14.16 5.46 -18.42
C LEU A 30 13.31 4.19 -18.64
N ALA A 31 12.58 4.10 -19.75
CA ALA A 31 11.81 2.90 -20.11
C ALA A 31 12.73 1.69 -20.35
N LEU A 32 13.83 1.87 -21.07
CA LEU A 32 14.81 0.81 -21.29
C LEU A 32 15.52 0.39 -20.01
N LEU A 33 15.89 1.35 -19.15
CA LEU A 33 16.52 1.06 -17.85
C LEU A 33 15.57 0.28 -16.94
N THR A 34 14.29 0.63 -16.91
CA THR A 34 13.26 -0.08 -16.13
C THR A 34 12.99 -1.48 -16.68
N ILE A 35 12.89 -1.65 -18.01
CA ILE A 35 12.75 -2.96 -18.65
C ILE A 35 13.98 -3.85 -18.38
N ALA A 36 15.19 -3.33 -18.57
CA ALA A 36 16.42 -4.08 -18.33
C ALA A 36 16.53 -4.50 -16.86
N ARG A 37 16.18 -3.62 -15.92
CA ARG A 37 16.16 -3.93 -14.50
C ARG A 37 15.09 -4.96 -14.15
N SER A 38 13.89 -4.85 -14.73
CA SER A 38 12.81 -5.85 -14.57
C SER A 38 13.20 -7.21 -15.14
N TYR A 39 13.93 -7.24 -16.26
CA TYR A 39 14.44 -8.47 -16.84
C TYR A 39 15.51 -9.12 -15.96
N CYS A 40 16.47 -8.35 -15.47
CA CYS A 40 17.45 -8.83 -14.50
C CYS A 40 16.79 -9.35 -13.21
N TYR A 41 15.74 -8.66 -12.75
CA TYR A 41 14.93 -9.10 -11.61
C TYR A 41 14.25 -10.44 -11.88
N ASN A 42 13.48 -10.59 -12.95
CA ASN A 42 12.80 -11.84 -13.27
C ASN A 42 13.79 -13.00 -13.42
N LYS A 43 14.96 -12.76 -14.02
CA LYS A 43 16.01 -13.76 -14.15
C LYS A 43 16.62 -14.15 -12.80
N TRP A 44 16.80 -13.19 -11.89
CA TRP A 44 17.33 -13.44 -10.55
C TRP A 44 16.29 -14.13 -9.66
N ALA A 45 15.02 -13.70 -9.69
CA ALA A 45 13.90 -14.34 -8.99
C ALA A 45 13.72 -15.80 -9.44
N GLN A 46 13.81 -16.07 -10.74
CA GLN A 46 13.81 -17.45 -11.27
C GLN A 46 15.01 -18.27 -10.76
N ALA A 47 16.21 -17.67 -10.65
CA ALA A 47 17.40 -18.35 -10.15
C ALA A 47 17.33 -18.63 -8.63
N GLU A 48 16.72 -17.73 -7.86
CA GLU A 48 16.49 -17.92 -6.42
C GLU A 48 15.42 -18.99 -6.19
N ASP A 49 14.33 -18.99 -6.95
CA ASP A 49 13.31 -20.05 -6.96
C ASP A 49 13.90 -21.39 -7.41
N GLU A 50 14.78 -21.43 -8.41
CA GLU A 50 15.48 -22.66 -8.84
C GLU A 50 16.42 -23.18 -7.73
N SER A 51 17.16 -22.30 -7.06
CA SER A 51 18.03 -22.68 -5.94
C SER A 51 17.26 -23.15 -4.69
N ALA A 52 16.10 -22.54 -4.42
CA ALA A 52 15.16 -22.98 -3.39
C ALA A 52 14.49 -24.31 -3.77
N SER A 53 14.10 -24.49 -5.04
CA SER A 53 13.47 -25.72 -5.56
C SER A 53 14.43 -26.91 -5.59
N ALA A 54 15.74 -26.68 -5.77
CA ALA A 54 16.75 -27.73 -5.69
C ALA A 54 16.91 -28.31 -4.27
N SER A 55 16.47 -27.58 -3.24
CA SER A 55 16.39 -28.05 -1.84
C SER A 55 14.99 -28.53 -1.42
N ALA A 56 13.97 -28.32 -2.26
CA ALA A 56 12.59 -28.67 -1.98
C ALA A 56 12.03 -29.54 -3.11
N SER A 57 12.35 -30.84 -3.09
CA SER A 57 11.68 -31.80 -3.95
C SER A 57 10.19 -31.86 -3.64
N SER A 58 9.38 -31.61 -4.67
CA SER A 58 7.95 -31.92 -4.79
C SER A 58 7.05 -31.37 -3.67
N SER A 59 6.77 -30.08 -3.73
CA SER A 59 5.43 -29.58 -3.39
C SER A 59 5.18 -28.31 -4.19
N CYS A 60 4.20 -28.34 -5.07
CA CYS A 60 3.57 -27.12 -5.56
C CYS A 60 3.20 -26.29 -4.33
N ARG A 61 3.85 -25.14 -4.10
CA ARG A 61 3.47 -24.17 -3.06
C ARG A 61 2.08 -23.62 -3.40
N SER A 62 1.06 -24.41 -3.06
CA SER A 62 -0.31 -23.98 -2.82
C SER A 62 -0.39 -23.57 -1.35
N GLY A 63 0.45 -22.62 -0.95
CA GLY A 63 0.29 -21.95 0.33
C GLY A 63 -0.63 -20.76 0.10
N ASN A 64 -1.69 -20.61 0.90
CA ASN A 64 -2.66 -19.52 0.86
C ASN A 64 -2.07 -18.15 1.25
N ASN A 65 -0.82 -17.87 0.85
CA ASN A 65 -0.13 -16.64 1.22
C ASN A 65 -0.66 -15.48 0.36
N LEU A 66 -1.48 -14.61 0.94
CA LEU A 66 -2.00 -13.42 0.27
C LEU A 66 -0.87 -12.41 0.03
N TYR A 67 -0.30 -12.41 -1.17
CA TYR A 67 0.72 -11.43 -1.54
C TYR A 67 0.13 -10.06 -1.90
N THR A 68 0.97 -9.03 -1.74
CA THR A 68 0.67 -7.68 -2.21
C THR A 68 0.28 -7.71 -3.69
N SER A 69 -0.92 -7.24 -4.03
CA SER A 69 -1.53 -7.37 -5.35
C SER A 69 -2.51 -6.24 -5.66
N LEU A 70 -2.78 -5.99 -6.94
CA LEU A 70 -3.71 -4.94 -7.38
C LEU A 70 -4.99 -5.59 -7.92
N PHE A 71 -6.11 -5.27 -7.28
CA PHE A 71 -7.43 -5.76 -7.63
C PHE A 71 -8.18 -4.74 -8.47
N GLN A 72 -8.92 -5.24 -9.45
CA GLN A 72 -9.81 -4.44 -10.30
C GLN A 72 -11.25 -4.94 -10.12
N GLY A 73 -12.16 -4.01 -9.85
CA GLY A 73 -13.58 -4.28 -9.71
C GLY A 73 -14.44 -3.22 -10.40
N ARG A 74 -15.76 -3.33 -10.23
CA ARG A 74 -16.71 -2.29 -10.63
C ARG A 74 -17.56 -1.91 -9.43
N VAL A 75 -17.64 -0.62 -9.15
CA VAL A 75 -18.55 -0.08 -8.15
C VAL A 75 -19.74 0.53 -8.85
N PHE A 76 -20.90 0.39 -8.23
CA PHE A 76 -22.09 1.14 -8.59
C PHE A 76 -22.51 1.98 -7.40
N HIS A 77 -22.87 3.22 -7.66
CA HIS A 77 -23.41 4.13 -6.66
C HIS A 77 -24.82 4.51 -7.06
N ILE A 78 -25.74 4.53 -6.10
CA ILE A 78 -27.12 4.99 -6.29
C ILE A 78 -27.42 6.02 -5.22
N ARG A 79 -27.70 7.25 -5.65
CA ARG A 79 -28.33 8.27 -4.81
C ARG A 79 -29.84 8.15 -5.00
N HIS A 80 -30.61 7.99 -3.92
CA HIS A 80 -32.06 7.86 -4.01
C HIS A 80 -32.81 9.20 -3.95
N GLN A 81 -32.23 10.23 -3.31
CA GLN A 81 -32.85 11.56 -3.16
C GLN A 81 -31.82 12.70 -3.28
N PRO A 82 -32.22 13.92 -3.71
CA PRO A 82 -33.59 14.32 -4.13
C PRO A 82 -34.01 13.75 -5.49
N THR A 83 -33.06 13.40 -6.34
CA THR A 83 -33.29 12.73 -7.63
C THR A 83 -32.52 11.42 -7.69
N VAL A 84 -33.13 10.35 -8.20
CA VAL A 84 -32.45 9.07 -8.37
C VAL A 84 -31.34 9.23 -9.40
N HIS A 85 -30.09 9.03 -8.98
CA HIS A 85 -28.93 9.03 -9.87
C HIS A 85 -28.11 7.77 -9.59
N SER A 86 -27.86 6.99 -10.64
CA SER A 86 -27.03 5.80 -10.54
C SER A 86 -25.89 5.87 -11.55
N PHE A 87 -24.68 5.56 -11.12
CA PHE A 87 -23.53 5.45 -12.02
C PHE A 87 -22.69 4.23 -11.66
N LYS A 88 -22.04 3.66 -12.68
CA LYS A 88 -21.18 2.48 -12.56
C LYS A 88 -19.82 2.82 -13.14
N TYR A 89 -18.75 2.52 -12.41
CA TYR A 89 -17.39 2.85 -12.84
C TYR A 89 -16.41 1.76 -12.39
N PRO A 90 -15.32 1.54 -13.14
CA PRO A 90 -14.25 0.67 -12.69
C PRO A 90 -13.57 1.29 -11.48
N LEU A 91 -13.25 0.45 -10.50
CA LEU A 91 -12.49 0.83 -9.31
C LEU A 91 -11.33 -0.14 -9.13
N TYR A 92 -10.21 0.37 -8.64
CA TYR A 92 -9.01 -0.41 -8.37
C TYR A 92 -8.68 -0.32 -6.89
N PHE A 93 -8.42 -1.44 -6.24
CA PHE A 93 -7.95 -1.48 -4.86
C PHE A 93 -6.58 -2.14 -4.82
N SER A 94 -5.69 -1.62 -3.99
CA SER A 94 -4.44 -2.27 -3.66
C SER A 94 -4.63 -3.11 -2.42
N VAL A 95 -4.26 -4.38 -2.52
CA VAL A 95 -4.15 -5.30 -1.38
C VAL A 95 -2.67 -5.36 -1.03
N VAL A 96 -2.33 -4.98 0.19
CA VAL A 96 -0.95 -4.82 0.63
C VAL A 96 -0.77 -5.59 1.92
N ASP A 97 0.22 -6.48 1.96
CA ASP A 97 0.69 -7.04 3.22
C ASP A 97 1.52 -5.97 3.94
N LEU A 98 1.06 -5.53 5.12
CA LEU A 98 1.76 -4.50 5.89
C LEU A 98 3.12 -4.96 6.43
N ASN A 99 3.34 -6.27 6.58
CA ASN A 99 4.65 -6.79 6.97
C ASN A 99 5.70 -6.60 5.85
N GLU A 100 5.27 -6.63 4.58
CA GLU A 100 6.14 -6.39 3.41
C GLU A 100 6.22 -4.89 3.04
N ALA A 101 5.22 -4.10 3.44
CA ALA A 101 5.05 -2.73 2.98
C ALA A 101 6.20 -1.78 3.39
N SER A 102 6.79 -1.97 4.58
CA SER A 102 7.92 -1.17 5.06
C SER A 102 9.15 -1.28 4.14
N ASP A 103 9.39 -2.48 3.60
CA ASP A 103 10.48 -2.77 2.66
C ASP A 103 10.20 -2.17 1.27
N LEU A 104 8.94 -2.25 0.80
CA LEU A 104 8.53 -1.80 -0.53
C LEU A 104 8.52 -0.28 -0.71
N TRP A 105 8.15 0.49 0.34
CA TRP A 105 7.83 1.92 0.21
C TRP A 105 8.81 2.88 0.92
N ALA A 106 9.91 2.37 1.49
CA ALA A 106 10.95 3.21 2.08
C ALA A 106 11.61 4.13 1.02
N SER A 107 11.46 5.44 1.18
CA SER A 107 11.93 6.48 0.24
C SER A 107 13.43 6.39 -0.04
N VAL A 108 13.79 6.30 -1.32
CA VAL A 108 15.18 6.39 -1.81
C VAL A 108 15.40 7.80 -2.36
N LEU A 109 16.33 8.55 -1.76
CA LEU A 109 16.89 9.74 -2.39
C LEU A 109 17.72 9.32 -3.61
N PRO A 110 17.68 10.07 -4.73
CA PRO A 110 18.29 9.68 -6.01
C PRO A 110 19.82 9.58 -6.01
N LEU A 111 20.49 10.00 -4.93
CA LEU A 111 21.94 9.92 -4.73
C LEU A 111 22.18 9.29 -3.35
N GLY A 112 22.75 8.09 -3.34
CA GLY A 112 22.71 7.17 -2.22
C GLY A 112 23.22 7.69 -0.87
N ALA A 113 22.52 7.27 0.19
CA ALA A 113 23.06 6.98 1.50
C ALA A 113 22.04 6.16 2.30
N SER A 114 21.86 4.88 1.97
CA SER A 114 21.37 3.91 2.95
C SER A 114 22.30 2.71 2.92
N ARG A 115 23.14 2.65 3.96
CA ARG A 115 24.19 1.66 4.19
C ARG A 115 23.56 0.47 4.92
N HIS A 116 22.68 -0.27 4.25
CA HIS A 116 22.19 -1.53 4.76
C HIS A 116 22.05 -2.56 3.64
N GLU A 117 22.79 -3.66 3.78
CA GLU A 117 22.99 -4.76 2.81
C GLU A 117 21.68 -5.46 2.39
N SER A 118 20.57 -5.27 3.12
CA SER A 118 19.22 -5.76 2.75
C SER A 118 18.52 -4.81 1.77
N THR A 119 19.15 -4.52 0.64
CA THR A 119 18.59 -3.62 -0.38
C THR A 119 17.67 -4.40 -1.32
N ARG A 120 16.53 -4.89 -0.79
CA ARG A 120 15.44 -5.41 -1.63
C ARG A 120 14.86 -4.26 -2.47
N GLU A 121 14.77 -4.54 -3.76
CA GLU A 121 14.05 -3.87 -4.85
C GLU A 121 13.03 -2.80 -4.47
N LYS A 122 13.39 -1.54 -4.70
CA LYS A 122 12.48 -0.40 -4.53
C LYS A 122 12.00 0.08 -5.89
N LEU A 123 10.68 0.27 -6.02
CA LEU A 123 9.92 0.65 -7.22
C LEU A 123 10.24 2.06 -7.74
N TRP A 124 11.49 2.52 -7.70
CA TRP A 124 11.87 3.80 -8.27
C TRP A 124 11.82 3.75 -9.81
N PRO A 125 11.22 4.74 -10.51
CA PRO A 125 10.69 6.01 -10.02
C PRO A 125 9.21 6.01 -9.59
N LEU A 126 8.48 4.90 -9.80
CA LEU A 126 7.06 4.76 -9.50
C LEU A 126 6.71 4.98 -8.02
N SER A 127 7.62 4.71 -7.09
CA SER A 127 7.44 4.96 -5.64
C SER A 127 7.27 6.45 -5.29
N THR A 128 7.58 7.35 -6.22
CA THR A 128 7.28 8.80 -6.10
C THR A 128 5.86 9.13 -6.59
N LEU A 129 5.32 8.33 -7.52
CA LEU A 129 4.00 8.51 -8.11
C LEU A 129 2.90 7.80 -7.30
N MET A 130 3.22 6.63 -6.75
CA MET A 130 2.32 5.80 -5.96
C MET A 130 3.01 5.39 -4.67
N ARG A 131 2.40 5.64 -3.51
CA ARG A 131 3.02 5.31 -2.21
C ARG A 131 1.97 4.96 -1.16
N LEU A 132 2.28 3.98 -0.32
CA LEU A 132 1.59 3.81 0.95
C LEU A 132 2.24 4.74 1.99
N ARG A 133 1.46 5.61 2.62
CA ARG A 133 1.95 6.48 3.71
C ARG A 133 1.12 6.25 4.95
N ASP A 134 1.77 5.92 6.06
CA ASP A 134 1.11 5.75 7.36
C ASP A 134 0.31 6.98 7.78
N ILE A 135 0.73 8.18 7.37
CA ILE A 135 0.03 9.45 7.65
C ILE A 135 -1.30 9.60 6.91
N ASP A 136 -1.54 8.83 5.84
CA ASP A 136 -2.81 8.84 5.11
C ASP A 136 -3.87 7.97 5.79
N HIS A 137 -3.49 7.23 6.82
CA HIS A 137 -4.31 6.24 7.50
C HIS A 137 -4.46 6.54 8.99
N MET A 138 -5.65 6.29 9.52
CA MET A 138 -6.02 6.52 10.93
C MET A 138 -5.74 7.97 11.40
N LYS A 139 -5.97 8.97 10.56
CA LYS A 139 -5.63 10.40 10.80
C LYS A 139 -6.15 11.03 12.10
N ASN A 140 -7.20 10.48 12.71
CA ASN A 140 -7.78 10.97 13.97
C ASN A 140 -6.91 10.70 15.20
N GLY A 141 -5.74 10.08 15.04
CA GLY A 141 -4.86 9.72 16.16
C GLY A 141 -5.27 8.44 16.88
N GLU A 142 -6.23 7.70 16.34
CA GLU A 142 -6.65 6.38 16.83
C GLU A 142 -5.43 5.45 16.91
N GLY A 143 -5.37 4.65 17.99
CA GLY A 143 -4.27 3.73 18.27
C GLY A 143 -2.96 4.39 18.75
N ILE A 144 -2.94 5.70 18.98
CA ILE A 144 -1.81 6.41 19.61
C ILE A 144 -2.10 6.51 21.12
N PRO A 145 -1.33 5.84 22.00
CA PRO A 145 -1.51 5.97 23.43
C PRO A 145 -1.27 7.40 23.91
N ASP A 146 -2.01 7.82 24.94
CA ASP A 146 -1.83 9.13 25.56
C ASP A 146 -0.37 9.35 25.99
N GLY A 147 0.26 10.40 25.46
CA GLY A 147 1.66 10.75 25.73
C GLY A 147 2.71 9.96 24.95
N ALA A 148 2.33 9.09 24.01
CA ALA A 148 3.29 8.35 23.17
C ALA A 148 3.96 9.24 22.10
N ARG A 149 5.12 8.78 21.59
CA ARG A 149 5.80 9.40 20.44
C ARG A 149 4.87 9.36 19.21
N ARG A 150 4.79 10.45 18.45
CA ARG A 150 4.00 10.56 17.21
C ARG A 150 4.44 9.63 16.06
N ASN A 151 5.55 8.91 16.19
CA ASN A 151 6.17 8.09 15.13
C ASN A 151 5.92 6.59 15.35
N LEU A 152 4.71 6.20 15.74
CA LEU A 152 4.32 4.78 15.75
C LEU A 152 4.02 4.33 14.32
N SER A 153 4.44 3.11 13.98
CA SER A 153 4.10 2.49 12.70
C SER A 153 2.59 2.22 12.59
N LEU A 154 2.08 2.12 11.37
CA LEU A 154 0.67 1.80 11.13
C LEU A 154 0.22 0.51 11.83
N VAL A 155 1.07 -0.51 11.83
CA VAL A 155 0.83 -1.81 12.47
C VAL A 155 0.72 -1.68 13.99
N GLU A 156 1.64 -0.97 14.64
CA GLU A 156 1.59 -0.75 16.09
C GLU A 156 0.32 -0.02 16.51
N ARG A 157 -0.09 0.98 15.72
CA ARG A 157 -1.33 1.74 15.96
C ARG A 157 -2.55 0.84 15.84
N LEU A 158 -2.58 -0.05 14.85
CA LEU A 158 -3.68 -1.01 14.69
C LEU A 158 -3.78 -1.96 15.89
N TYR A 159 -2.66 -2.47 16.39
CA TYR A 159 -2.66 -3.35 17.55
C TYR A 159 -3.10 -2.64 18.83
N ASN A 160 -2.71 -1.39 19.03
CA ASN A 160 -3.21 -0.58 20.14
C ASN A 160 -4.72 -0.34 20.03
N LEU A 161 -5.20 0.00 18.84
CA LEU A 161 -6.63 0.21 18.57
C LEU A 161 -7.44 -1.06 18.86
N LEU A 162 -6.99 -2.21 18.36
CA LEU A 162 -7.66 -3.49 18.61
C LEU A 162 -7.69 -3.85 20.09
N HIS A 163 -6.60 -3.61 20.81
CA HIS A 163 -6.55 -3.81 22.25
C HIS A 163 -7.54 -2.93 23.00
N GLU A 164 -7.60 -1.64 22.65
CA GLU A 164 -8.53 -0.67 23.25
C GLU A 164 -10.00 -1.03 22.95
N ARG A 165 -10.34 -1.23 21.68
CA ARG A 165 -11.71 -1.50 21.21
C ARG A 165 -12.24 -2.86 21.66
N THR A 166 -11.38 -3.79 22.08
CA THR A 166 -11.79 -5.10 22.62
C THR A 166 -11.72 -5.19 24.15
N ASN A 167 -11.55 -4.07 24.85
CA ASN A 167 -11.35 -4.02 26.32
C ASN A 167 -10.21 -4.95 26.79
N GLY A 168 -9.16 -5.04 26.00
CA GLY A 168 -7.97 -5.84 26.26
C GLY A 168 -8.14 -7.35 26.12
N LYS A 169 -9.29 -7.85 25.66
CA LYS A 169 -9.51 -9.29 25.44
C LYS A 169 -8.78 -9.82 24.22
N PHE A 170 -8.47 -8.96 23.26
CA PHE A 170 -7.68 -9.30 22.07
C PHE A 170 -6.41 -8.45 22.06
N ASP A 171 -5.25 -9.08 22.23
CA ASP A 171 -3.96 -8.37 22.30
C ASP A 171 -2.91 -9.04 21.41
N LEU A 172 -2.55 -8.31 20.35
CA LEU A 172 -1.53 -8.73 19.38
C LEU A 172 -0.17 -8.06 19.63
N ARG A 173 -0.05 -7.12 20.57
CA ARG A 173 1.20 -6.41 20.86
C ARG A 173 2.37 -7.34 21.25
N PRO A 174 2.16 -8.47 21.97
CA PRO A 174 3.24 -9.42 22.24
C PRO A 174 3.86 -10.02 20.97
N THR A 175 3.09 -10.11 19.88
CA THR A 175 3.55 -10.71 18.61
C THR A 175 4.51 -9.81 17.83
N LEU A 176 4.54 -8.50 18.11
CA LEU A 176 5.52 -7.57 17.51
C LEU A 176 6.95 -7.80 17.97
N ARG A 177 7.13 -8.34 19.17
CA ARG A 177 8.43 -8.45 19.84
C ARG A 177 9.14 -9.79 19.59
N GLN A 178 8.45 -10.76 19.02
CA GLN A 178 9.04 -12.06 18.74
C GLN A 178 9.61 -12.08 17.31
N ASP A 179 10.93 -12.08 17.18
CA ASP A 179 11.69 -12.24 15.92
C ASP A 179 11.49 -13.61 15.23
N GLY A 180 10.52 -14.41 15.68
CA GLY A 180 10.22 -15.75 15.18
C GLY A 180 8.81 -15.83 14.61
N GLY A 181 8.65 -15.36 13.38
CA GLY A 181 7.43 -15.55 12.58
C GLY A 181 6.22 -14.72 13.03
N HIS A 182 5.74 -13.85 12.14
CA HIS A 182 4.47 -13.18 12.35
C HIS A 182 3.33 -14.21 12.31
N ARG A 183 2.86 -14.69 13.47
CA ARG A 183 1.66 -15.54 13.56
C ARG A 183 0.40 -14.85 13.03
N HIS A 184 0.42 -13.52 13.01
CA HIS A 184 -0.65 -12.70 12.45
C HIS A 184 -0.10 -11.80 11.36
N LYS A 185 -0.81 -11.77 10.25
CA LYS A 185 -0.56 -10.92 9.10
C LYS A 185 -1.65 -9.87 9.02
N ILE A 186 -1.28 -8.64 8.68
CA ILE A 186 -2.25 -7.58 8.42
C ILE A 186 -2.29 -7.33 6.92
N VAL A 187 -3.42 -7.65 6.31
CA VAL A 187 -3.69 -7.38 4.90
C VAL A 187 -4.52 -6.12 4.78
N LEU A 188 -3.94 -5.08 4.19
CA LEU A 188 -4.58 -3.79 3.96
C LEU A 188 -5.17 -3.73 2.54
N VAL A 189 -6.47 -3.54 2.44
CA VAL A 189 -7.17 -3.23 1.19
C VAL A 189 -7.47 -1.73 1.17
N THR A 190 -6.82 -0.98 0.27
CA THR A 190 -6.90 0.48 0.24
C THR A 190 -6.66 1.07 -1.13
N HIS A 191 -7.04 2.33 -1.34
CA HIS A 191 -6.37 3.18 -2.33
C HIS A 191 -5.03 3.68 -1.81
N LEU A 192 -4.00 3.61 -2.65
CA LEU A 192 -2.71 4.22 -2.38
C LEU A 192 -2.77 5.73 -2.65
N MET A 193 -1.76 6.45 -2.18
CA MET A 193 -1.56 7.83 -2.59
C MET A 193 -1.08 7.84 -4.04
N TYR A 194 -1.71 8.67 -4.89
CA TYR A 194 -1.33 8.89 -6.29
C TYR A 194 -1.00 10.37 -6.51
N TYR A 195 0.18 10.66 -7.06
CA TYR A 195 0.65 12.03 -7.39
C TYR A 195 0.55 13.05 -6.24
N GLY A 196 0.79 12.61 -5.01
CA GLY A 196 0.70 13.41 -3.79
C GLY A 196 -0.70 13.46 -3.15
N TYR A 197 -1.72 12.96 -3.83
CA TYR A 197 -3.12 13.00 -3.39
C TYR A 197 -3.63 11.60 -3.03
N CYS A 198 -4.19 11.46 -1.83
CA CYS A 198 -4.83 10.22 -1.39
C CYS A 198 -6.34 10.43 -1.38
N PHE A 199 -7.04 9.89 -2.38
CA PHE A 199 -8.50 9.82 -2.43
C PHE A 199 -8.94 8.41 -2.08
N ASN A 200 -9.08 8.14 -0.79
CA ASN A 200 -9.39 6.83 -0.28
C ASN A 200 -10.68 6.88 0.55
N PRO A 201 -11.84 6.44 0.02
CA PRO A 201 -13.11 6.48 0.74
C PRO A 201 -13.19 5.43 1.86
N VAL A 202 -12.47 4.31 1.73
CA VAL A 202 -12.48 3.23 2.71
C VAL A 202 -11.18 2.43 2.68
N SER A 203 -10.64 2.11 3.85
CA SER A 203 -9.58 1.13 4.04
C SER A 203 -10.10 -0.06 4.86
N PHE A 204 -9.73 -1.27 4.47
CA PHE A 204 -10.00 -2.48 5.25
C PHE A 204 -8.69 -3.10 5.72
N TYR A 205 -8.55 -3.31 7.02
CA TYR A 205 -7.42 -4.00 7.62
C TYR A 205 -7.89 -5.37 8.09
N PHE A 206 -7.50 -6.42 7.39
CA PHE A 206 -7.79 -7.79 7.77
C PHE A 206 -6.66 -8.31 8.65
N VAL A 207 -7.01 -8.72 9.87
CA VAL A 207 -6.10 -9.42 10.77
C VAL A 207 -6.26 -10.92 10.51
N VAL A 208 -5.26 -11.48 9.86
CA VAL A 208 -5.25 -12.89 9.43
C VAL A 208 -4.30 -13.66 10.33
N LYS A 209 -4.81 -14.70 10.96
CA LYS A 209 -4.01 -15.68 11.68
C LYS A 209 -3.48 -16.70 10.70
N THR A 210 -2.17 -16.73 10.52
CA THR A 210 -1.52 -17.69 9.63
C THR A 210 -1.42 -19.04 10.33
N SER A 211 -1.91 -20.10 9.68
CA SER A 211 -1.72 -21.45 10.22
C SER A 211 -0.28 -21.91 10.06
N ALA A 212 0.20 -22.69 11.04
CA ALA A 212 1.53 -23.30 10.99
C ALA A 212 1.60 -24.49 10.01
N ASN A 213 0.44 -25.01 9.60
CA ASN A 213 0.31 -26.14 8.69
C ASN A 213 -0.23 -25.66 7.34
N ASP A 214 0.46 -25.97 6.25
CA ASP A 214 0.02 -25.66 4.87
C ASP A 214 -1.32 -26.31 4.46
N GLN A 215 -1.89 -27.17 5.32
CA GLN A 215 -3.18 -27.85 5.10
C GLN A 215 -4.37 -27.13 5.74
N GLU A 216 -4.12 -26.17 6.64
CA GLU A 216 -5.18 -25.38 7.27
C GLU A 216 -5.32 -24.03 6.56
N GLU A 217 -6.56 -23.58 6.39
CA GLU A 217 -6.83 -22.27 5.80
C GLU A 217 -6.54 -21.16 6.81
N ASP A 218 -6.07 -20.03 6.30
CA ASP A 218 -5.84 -18.82 7.07
C ASP A 218 -7.17 -18.27 7.63
N GLU A 219 -7.21 -17.97 8.93
CA GLU A 219 -8.42 -17.52 9.62
C GLU A 219 -8.40 -15.99 9.81
N ILE A 220 -9.52 -15.32 9.50
CA ILE A 220 -9.68 -13.89 9.78
C ILE A 220 -10.19 -13.72 11.21
N GLU A 221 -9.35 -13.19 12.10
CA GLU A 221 -9.72 -12.99 13.51
C GLU A 221 -10.43 -11.66 13.73
N ALA A 222 -10.02 -10.60 13.03
CA ALA A 222 -10.62 -9.28 13.15
C ALA A 222 -10.55 -8.50 11.83
N ILE A 223 -11.49 -7.58 11.64
CA ILE A 223 -11.47 -6.63 10.52
C ILE A 223 -11.60 -5.23 11.09
N VAL A 224 -10.70 -4.33 10.73
CA VAL A 224 -10.85 -2.90 11.02
C VAL A 224 -11.24 -2.18 9.74
N VAL A 225 -12.32 -1.41 9.79
CA VAL A 225 -12.82 -0.63 8.65
C VAL A 225 -12.64 0.84 8.95
N GLU A 226 -11.83 1.51 8.15
CA GLU A 226 -11.65 2.96 8.20
C GLU A 226 -12.46 3.57 7.07
N VAL A 227 -13.50 4.34 7.39
CA VAL A 227 -14.31 5.07 6.42
C VAL A 227 -13.92 6.53 6.47
N SER A 228 -13.56 7.10 5.32
CA SER A 228 -13.18 8.50 5.18
C SER A 228 -14.20 9.23 4.31
N ASN A 229 -14.79 10.30 4.84
CA ASN A 229 -15.60 11.21 4.07
C ASN A 229 -14.69 12.21 3.34
N THR A 230 -14.11 11.80 2.22
CA THR A 230 -13.32 12.68 1.36
C THR A 230 -14.25 13.63 0.60
N PRO A 231 -14.05 14.98 0.63
CA PRO A 231 -12.89 15.74 1.12
C PRO A 231 -13.00 16.33 2.55
N TRP A 232 -14.10 16.12 3.27
CA TRP A 232 -14.37 16.79 4.56
C TRP A 232 -13.53 16.30 5.75
N ASN A 233 -12.66 15.30 5.54
CA ASN A 233 -11.67 14.80 6.51
C ASN A 233 -12.30 14.28 7.82
N GLU A 234 -13.61 13.98 7.80
CA GLU A 234 -14.27 13.19 8.83
C GLU A 234 -13.92 11.74 8.59
N MET A 235 -13.49 11.04 9.64
CA MET A 235 -13.20 9.62 9.56
C MET A 235 -13.85 8.87 10.71
N SER A 236 -14.35 7.69 10.39
CA SER A 236 -14.96 6.77 11.34
C SER A 236 -14.25 5.43 11.21
N ILE A 237 -13.89 4.84 12.36
CA ILE A 237 -13.27 3.52 12.41
C ILE A 237 -14.25 2.56 13.08
N TYR A 238 -14.39 1.38 12.50
CA TYR A 238 -15.21 0.29 13.01
C TYR A 238 -14.34 -0.95 13.18
N VAL A 239 -14.28 -1.50 14.39
CA VAL A 239 -13.62 -2.77 14.66
C VAL A 239 -14.66 -3.89 14.67
N LEU A 240 -14.56 -4.79 13.69
CA LEU A 240 -15.36 -6.01 13.59
C LEU A 240 -14.62 -7.13 14.31
N HIS A 241 -15.02 -7.40 15.54
CA HIS A 241 -14.53 -8.49 16.35
C HIS A 241 -15.61 -8.86 17.39
N PRO A 242 -15.79 -10.13 17.79
CA PRO A 242 -16.84 -10.54 18.73
C PRO A 242 -16.80 -9.83 20.08
N ASN A 243 -15.62 -9.38 20.51
CA ASN A 243 -15.42 -8.62 21.75
C ASN A 243 -15.32 -7.10 21.55
N SER A 244 -15.58 -6.60 20.34
CA SER A 244 -15.50 -5.17 20.04
C SER A 244 -16.59 -4.39 20.78
N ILE A 245 -16.26 -3.19 21.25
CA ILE A 245 -17.23 -2.21 21.77
C ILE A 245 -18.04 -1.55 20.65
N ASP A 246 -17.56 -1.62 19.40
CA ASP A 246 -18.21 -0.99 18.26
C ASP A 246 -19.46 -1.82 17.91
N ILE A 247 -20.62 -1.41 18.42
CA ILE A 247 -21.90 -2.02 18.09
C ILE A 247 -22.29 -1.53 16.69
N LEU A 248 -22.24 -2.43 15.71
CA LEU A 248 -22.93 -2.22 14.45
C LEU A 248 -24.43 -2.38 14.71
N GLU A 249 -25.10 -1.32 15.13
CA GLU A 249 -26.56 -1.29 15.05
C GLU A 249 -26.93 -1.40 13.57
N HIS A 250 -27.54 -2.53 13.19
CA HIS A 250 -28.13 -2.70 11.88
C HIS A 250 -29.26 -1.67 11.71
N ALA A 251 -28.93 -0.48 11.22
CA ALA A 251 -29.91 0.41 10.64
C ALA A 251 -30.36 -0.21 9.31
N VAL A 252 -31.30 -1.16 9.41
CA VAL A 252 -32.08 -1.69 8.27
C VAL A 252 -33.14 -0.68 7.88
#